data_AF-A0A1B5L111-F1
#
_entry.id   AF-A0A1B5L111-F1
#
_cell.length_a   1.000
_cell.length_b   1.000
_cell.length_c   1.000
_cell.angle_alpha   90.00
_cell.angle_beta   90.00
_cell.angle_gamma   90.00
#
_symmetry.space_group_name_H-M   'P 1'
#
loop_
_entity.id
_entity.type
_entity.pdbx_description
1 polymer ?
#
loop_
_entity_poly.entity_id
_entity_poly.type
_entity_poly.pdbx_seq_one_letter_code
_entity_poly.pdbx_strand_id
1 'polypeptide(L)'
;MASPKLKILALLGLVSPEALAQLFTVNCAPLTTFRGDPIVFPGVLSSHVHAVVGGTRFALSLTNEEARNAKATTCDKVLDKSNYWQPLMYHQRRDGKFEVVEMQGIAAYYIDRACDYAPGRKNCRGMPHAKAPPKGLRMIVGDPSLR
;
A
#
# COMPACT_ATOMS: atom_id res chain seq x y z
N MET A 1 -39.16 29.88 -51.94
CA MET A 1 -38.81 29.85 -50.50
C MET A 1 -38.09 28.53 -50.22
N ALA A 2 -36.76 28.55 -50.11
CA ALA A 2 -35.95 27.37 -49.81
C ALA A 2 -35.37 27.54 -48.40
N SER A 3 -35.73 26.62 -47.50
CA SER A 3 -35.30 26.63 -46.10
C SER A 3 -33.83 26.19 -45.99
N PRO A 4 -32.94 26.94 -45.32
CA PRO A 4 -31.56 26.51 -45.13
C PRO A 4 -31.52 25.47 -44.01
N LYS A 5 -31.12 24.24 -44.35
CA LYS A 5 -30.89 23.17 -43.35
C LYS A 5 -29.64 23.49 -42.53
N LEU A 6 -29.85 23.81 -41.25
CA LEU A 6 -28.82 24.00 -40.22
C LEU A 6 -28.00 22.69 -40.07
N LYS A 7 -26.71 22.74 -40.40
CA LYS A 7 -25.78 21.63 -40.16
C LYS A 7 -25.30 21.69 -38.70
N ILE A 8 -25.89 20.87 -37.84
CA ILE A 8 -25.39 20.66 -36.48
C ILE A 8 -24.09 19.85 -36.58
N LEU A 9 -22.96 20.52 -36.34
CA LEU A 9 -21.67 19.87 -36.21
C LEU A 9 -21.59 19.30 -34.79
N ALA A 10 -21.83 17.99 -34.63
CA ALA A 10 -21.64 17.32 -33.35
C ALA A 10 -20.15 17.28 -33.02
N LEU A 11 -19.70 18.11 -32.08
CA LEU A 11 -18.36 18.05 -31.52
C LEU A 11 -18.29 16.79 -30.64
N LEU A 12 -17.82 15.67 -31.18
CA LEU A 12 -17.37 14.56 -30.35
C LEU A 12 -16.14 15.05 -29.57
N GLY A 13 -16.33 15.42 -28.31
CA GLY A 13 -15.22 15.64 -27.41
C GLY A 13 -14.40 14.36 -27.33
N LEU A 14 -13.17 14.39 -27.85
CA LEU A 14 -12.19 13.33 -27.57
C LEU A 14 -11.91 13.37 -26.06
N VAL A 15 -12.53 12.44 -25.33
CA VAL A 15 -12.02 12.05 -24.01
C VAL A 15 -10.70 11.36 -24.27
N SER A 16 -9.59 12.08 -24.17
CA SER A 16 -8.26 11.50 -24.24
C SER A 16 -8.13 10.45 -23.13
N PRO A 17 -7.80 9.18 -23.42
CA PRO A 17 -7.65 8.14 -22.40
C PRO A 17 -6.44 8.34 -21.47
N GLU A 18 -5.73 9.48 -21.57
CA GLU A 18 -4.47 9.75 -20.88
C GLU A 18 -4.58 10.07 -19.37
N ALA A 19 -5.77 9.99 -18.77
CA ALA A 19 -5.99 10.40 -17.37
C ALA A 19 -6.40 9.27 -16.41
N LEU A 20 -6.28 8.00 -16.79
CA LEU A 20 -6.38 6.90 -15.83
C LEU A 20 -4.97 6.54 -15.35
N ALA A 21 -4.57 7.10 -14.21
CA ALA A 21 -3.40 6.59 -13.50
C ALA A 21 -3.63 5.08 -13.25
N GLN A 22 -2.75 4.23 -13.79
CA GLN A 22 -2.81 2.79 -13.55
C GLN A 22 -2.48 2.55 -12.08
N LEU A 23 -3.54 2.43 -11.28
CA LEU A 23 -3.47 2.28 -9.83
C LEU A 23 -3.92 0.87 -9.46
N PHE A 24 -3.05 0.15 -8.76
CA PHE A 24 -3.36 -1.10 -8.10
C PHE A 24 -3.45 -0.85 -6.59
N THR A 25 -4.61 -1.14 -6.00
CA THR A 25 -4.86 -0.98 -4.57
C THR A 25 -4.97 -2.33 -3.87
N VAL A 26 -4.39 -2.41 -2.68
CA VAL A 26 -4.52 -3.56 -1.77
C VAL A 26 -5.09 -3.06 -0.47
N ASN A 27 -6.32 -3.46 -0.16
CA ASN A 27 -7.00 -3.05 1.06
C ASN A 27 -6.90 -4.18 2.08
N CYS A 28 -6.47 -3.90 3.30
CA CYS A 28 -6.30 -4.91 4.33
C CYS A 28 -6.97 -4.51 5.64
N ALA A 29 -7.71 -5.46 6.23
CA ALA A 29 -8.23 -5.32 7.58
C ALA A 29 -7.13 -5.60 8.64
N PRO A 30 -7.30 -5.15 9.89
CA PRO A 30 -6.42 -5.48 10.99
C PRO A 30 -6.27 -6.99 11.18
N LEU A 31 -5.04 -7.48 11.32
CA LEU A 31 -4.75 -8.86 11.69
C LEU A 31 -4.57 -8.99 13.19
N THR A 32 -3.67 -8.19 13.76
CA THR A 32 -3.33 -8.26 15.19
C THR A 32 -2.54 -7.02 15.64
N THR A 33 -2.45 -6.81 16.95
CA THR A 33 -1.44 -5.95 17.57
C THR A 33 -0.39 -6.81 18.23
N PHE A 34 0.88 -6.62 17.87
CA PHE A 34 1.94 -7.50 18.31
C PHE A 34 3.29 -6.79 18.43
N ARG A 35 4.10 -7.16 19.42
CA ARG A 35 5.48 -6.67 19.60
C ARG A 35 6.48 -7.47 18.76
N GLY A 36 6.10 -7.85 17.55
CA GLY A 36 6.97 -8.56 16.61
C GLY A 36 7.51 -7.63 15.53
N ASP A 37 8.78 -7.76 15.22
CA ASP A 37 9.41 -7.13 14.06
C ASP A 37 10.41 -8.10 13.40
N PRO A 38 9.97 -8.91 12.45
CA PRO A 38 10.85 -9.88 11.81
C PRO A 38 11.92 -9.27 10.90
N ILE A 39 11.98 -7.94 10.73
CA ILE A 39 13.06 -7.24 10.00
C ILE A 39 14.05 -6.60 10.98
N VAL A 40 13.59 -5.80 11.94
CA VAL A 40 14.45 -5.02 12.85
C VAL A 40 14.85 -5.80 14.10
N PHE A 41 13.93 -6.58 14.68
CA PHE A 41 14.14 -7.36 15.91
C PHE A 41 13.83 -8.85 15.70
N PRO A 42 14.52 -9.52 14.76
CA PRO A 42 14.20 -10.91 14.42
C PRO A 42 14.38 -11.85 15.61
N GLY A 43 13.34 -12.62 15.91
CA GLY A 43 13.34 -13.66 16.95
C GLY A 43 13.16 -13.17 18.38
N VAL A 44 13.05 -11.86 18.60
CA VAL A 44 12.86 -11.25 19.93
C VAL A 44 11.73 -10.23 19.92
N LEU A 45 11.28 -9.82 21.10
CA LEU A 45 10.26 -8.77 21.19
C LEU A 45 10.82 -7.42 20.75
N SER A 46 10.06 -6.71 19.92
CA SER A 46 10.35 -5.33 19.52
C SER A 46 10.28 -4.37 20.72
N SER A 47 11.02 -3.26 20.62
CA SER A 47 11.01 -2.17 21.59
C SER A 47 9.63 -1.49 21.71
N HIS A 48 8.77 -1.64 20.72
CA HIS A 48 7.42 -1.07 20.69
C HIS A 48 6.39 -2.06 20.08
N VAL A 49 5.11 -1.70 20.16
CA VAL A 49 3.99 -2.48 19.63
C VAL A 49 3.72 -2.08 18.20
N HIS A 50 3.40 -3.06 17.34
CA HIS A 50 2.95 -2.82 15.98
C HIS A 50 1.47 -3.15 15.79
N ALA A 51 0.81 -2.42 14.91
CA ALA A 51 -0.43 -2.83 14.28
C ALA A 51 -0.11 -3.55 12.97
N VAL A 52 -0.66 -4.75 12.78
CA VAL A 52 -0.25 -5.69 11.72
C VAL A 52 -1.43 -6.00 10.81
N VAL A 53 -1.17 -6.12 9.50
CA VAL A 53 -2.10 -6.61 8.48
C VAL A 53 -1.43 -7.60 7.52
N GLY A 54 -2.23 -8.29 6.71
CA GLY A 54 -1.76 -9.19 5.67
C GLY A 54 -1.85 -10.67 6.03
N GLY A 55 -0.84 -11.46 5.65
CA GLY A 55 -0.82 -12.90 5.81
C GLY A 55 -0.95 -13.38 7.27
N THR A 56 -1.69 -14.45 7.53
CA THR A 56 -1.94 -14.98 8.89
C THR A 56 -0.74 -15.71 9.53
N ARG A 57 0.49 -15.47 9.06
CA ARG A 57 1.71 -16.13 9.55
C ARG A 57 2.73 -15.15 10.14
N PHE A 58 2.30 -13.94 10.47
CA PHE A 58 3.17 -12.98 11.14
C PHE A 58 3.70 -13.55 12.47
N ALA A 59 5.01 -13.40 12.70
CA ALA A 59 5.72 -13.96 13.85
C ALA A 59 6.99 -13.15 14.14
N LEU A 60 7.63 -13.40 15.30
CA LEU A 60 8.89 -12.74 15.69
C LEU A 60 10.03 -13.01 14.68
N SER A 61 10.03 -14.19 14.07
CA SER A 61 10.88 -14.55 12.94
C SER A 61 9.99 -14.97 11.78
N LEU A 62 10.24 -14.42 10.59
CA LEU A 62 9.42 -14.71 9.41
C LEU A 62 10.27 -14.66 8.14
N THR A 63 10.56 -15.82 7.56
CA THR A 63 11.17 -15.95 6.24
C THR A 63 10.13 -15.73 5.12
N ASN A 64 10.63 -15.51 3.90
CA ASN A 64 9.76 -15.35 2.74
C ASN A 64 8.99 -16.63 2.39
N GLU A 65 9.60 -17.78 2.60
CA GLU A 65 9.00 -19.10 2.44
C GLU A 65 7.89 -19.31 3.46
N GLU A 66 8.11 -18.94 4.72
CA GLU A 66 7.09 -19.02 5.76
C GLU A 66 5.91 -18.08 5.48
N ALA A 67 6.16 -16.83 5.08
CA ALA A 67 5.09 -15.89 4.73
C ALA A 67 4.19 -16.44 3.60
N ARG A 68 4.77 -17.01 2.54
CA ARG A 68 4.02 -17.65 1.45
C ARG A 68 3.15 -18.82 1.90
N ASN A 69 3.55 -19.50 2.97
CA ASN A 69 2.81 -20.61 3.57
C ASN A 69 1.75 -20.16 4.60
N ALA A 70 1.38 -18.87 4.64
CA ALA A 70 0.23 -18.43 5.42
C ALA A 70 -1.06 -19.07 4.90
N LYS A 71 -1.98 -19.43 5.80
CA LYS A 71 -3.25 -20.08 5.42
C LYS A 71 -4.22 -19.06 4.81
N ALA A 72 -4.29 -17.85 5.34
CA ALA A 72 -5.13 -16.77 4.84
C ALA A 72 -4.38 -15.43 4.84
N THR A 73 -5.07 -14.36 4.44
CA THR A 73 -4.62 -12.96 4.50
C THR A 73 -5.81 -12.08 4.88
N THR A 74 -5.56 -10.95 5.54
CA THR A 74 -6.60 -9.94 5.81
C THR A 74 -6.80 -8.96 4.66
N CYS A 75 -6.05 -9.11 3.57
CA CYS A 75 -6.12 -8.26 2.39
C CYS A 75 -7.16 -8.75 1.37
N ASP A 76 -7.74 -7.81 0.62
CA ASP A 76 -8.71 -8.06 -0.45
C ASP A 76 -8.10 -8.75 -1.70
N LYS A 77 -6.77 -8.89 -1.73
CA LYS A 77 -6.04 -9.68 -2.71
C LYS A 77 -5.64 -11.02 -2.08
N VAL A 78 -6.45 -12.05 -2.27
CA VAL A 78 -6.29 -13.36 -1.60
C VAL A 78 -4.94 -14.06 -1.85
N LEU A 79 -4.27 -13.72 -2.96
CA LEU A 79 -2.94 -14.22 -3.29
C LEU A 79 -1.81 -13.45 -2.58
N ASP A 80 -2.10 -12.27 -2.03
CA ASP A 80 -1.13 -11.49 -1.27
C ASP A 80 -1.01 -12.04 0.16
N LYS A 81 0.08 -12.78 0.39
CA LYS A 81 0.45 -13.36 1.69
C LYS A 81 1.52 -12.53 2.39
N SER A 82 1.84 -11.33 1.89
CA SER A 82 2.81 -10.42 2.49
C SER A 82 2.31 -9.95 3.85
N ASN A 83 3.23 -9.54 4.72
CA ASN A 83 2.92 -8.93 6.00
C ASN A 83 3.35 -7.47 6.00
N TYR A 84 2.49 -6.61 6.53
CA TYR A 84 2.74 -5.18 6.67
C TYR A 84 2.46 -4.79 8.12
N TRP A 85 3.34 -4.01 8.72
CA TRP A 85 3.20 -3.58 10.09
C TRP A 85 3.75 -2.18 10.26
N GLN A 86 3.13 -1.42 11.16
CA GLN A 86 3.52 -0.06 11.51
C GLN A 86 3.44 0.13 13.04
N PRO A 87 4.18 1.07 13.62
CA PRO A 87 4.07 1.39 15.04
C PRO A 87 2.61 1.65 15.44
N LEU A 88 2.15 1.02 16.52
CA LEU A 88 0.83 1.26 17.06
C LEU A 88 0.79 2.68 17.63
N MET A 89 -0.16 3.47 17.15
CA MET A 89 -0.31 4.87 17.55
C MET A 89 -1.11 4.98 18.85
N TYR A 90 -0.74 5.95 19.67
CA TYR A 90 -1.43 6.29 20.91
C TYR A 90 -1.79 7.77 20.91
N HIS A 91 -3.02 8.09 21.30
CA HIS A 91 -3.44 9.45 21.58
C HIS A 91 -3.17 9.75 23.06
N GLN A 92 -2.42 10.81 23.32
CA GLN A 92 -2.22 11.31 24.67
C GLN A 92 -3.36 12.27 25.03
N ARG A 93 -4.17 11.87 26.00
CA ARG A 93 -5.28 12.65 26.52
C ARG A 93 -4.79 13.83 27.37
N ARG A 94 -5.69 14.80 27.62
CA ARG A 94 -5.42 15.96 28.48
C ARG A 94 -5.04 15.62 29.93
N ASP A 95 -5.44 14.45 30.42
CA ASP A 95 -5.08 13.95 31.76
C ASP A 95 -3.74 13.19 31.79
N GLY A 96 -2.97 13.23 30.69
CA GLY A 96 -1.66 12.59 30.57
C GLY A 96 -1.70 11.09 30.31
N LYS A 97 -2.88 10.46 30.29
CA LYS A 97 -3.04 9.04 29.95
C LYS A 97 -3.02 8.81 28.44
N PHE A 98 -2.68 7.59 28.04
CA PHE A 98 -2.65 7.18 26.64
C PHE A 98 -3.82 6.25 26.33
N GLU A 99 -4.42 6.44 25.17
CA GLU A 99 -5.39 5.51 24.59
C GLU A 99 -4.93 5.07 23.21
N VAL A 100 -5.20 3.82 22.87
CA VAL A 100 -4.83 3.25 21.57
C VAL A 100 -5.65 3.94 20.48
N VAL A 101 -4.97 4.40 19.43
CA VAL A 101 -5.64 4.75 18.18
C VAL A 101 -5.90 3.45 17.43
N GLU A 102 -7.15 3.02 17.42
CA GLU A 102 -7.54 1.76 16.80
C GLU A 102 -7.28 1.81 15.28
N MET A 103 -6.45 0.88 14.81
CA MET A 103 -6.22 0.69 13.40
C MET A 103 -7.48 0.08 12.77
N GLN A 104 -8.07 0.76 11.79
CA GLN A 104 -9.23 0.24 11.06
C GLN A 104 -8.86 -0.57 9.81
N GLY A 105 -7.61 -0.46 9.36
CA GLY A 105 -7.08 -1.12 8.18
C GLY A 105 -6.07 -0.25 7.44
N ILE A 106 -5.60 -0.72 6.29
CA ILE A 106 -4.83 0.09 5.33
C ILE A 106 -5.37 -0.05 3.92
N ALA A 107 -5.06 0.95 3.10
CA ALA A 107 -5.04 0.83 1.64
C ALA A 107 -3.61 1.11 1.16
N ALA A 108 -2.95 0.08 0.61
CA ALA A 108 -1.67 0.24 -0.06
C ALA A 108 -1.91 0.58 -1.54
N TYR A 109 -1.21 1.61 -2.03
CA TYR A 109 -1.35 2.11 -3.40
C TYR A 109 -0.08 1.84 -4.19
N TYR A 110 -0.18 1.04 -5.23
CA TYR A 110 0.85 0.83 -6.23
C TYR A 110 0.46 1.61 -7.46
N ILE A 111 1.20 2.68 -7.72
CA ILE A 111 0.99 3.55 -8.86
C ILE A 111 2.11 3.26 -9.84
N ASP A 112 1.78 3.07 -11.11
CA ASP A 112 2.79 2.99 -12.17
C ASP A 112 3.44 4.38 -12.36
N ARG A 113 4.40 4.69 -11.48
CA ARG A 113 5.16 5.95 -11.49
C ARG A 113 6.51 5.74 -12.12
N ALA A 114 7.04 6.82 -12.66
CA ALA A 114 8.44 6.89 -13.04
C ALA A 114 9.38 6.71 -11.84
N CYS A 115 10.59 6.25 -12.12
CA CYS A 115 11.65 6.02 -11.13
C CYS A 115 12.09 7.31 -10.43
N ASP A 116 11.72 8.43 -11.02
CA ASP A 116 11.98 9.79 -10.60
C ASP A 116 10.69 10.61 -10.70
N TYR A 117 10.42 11.40 -9.67
CA TYR A 117 9.31 12.36 -9.67
C TYR A 117 9.72 13.60 -10.48
N ALA A 118 9.78 13.48 -11.81
CA ALA A 118 10.02 14.60 -12.71
C ALA A 118 8.81 14.83 -13.66
N PRO A 119 8.46 16.09 -14.00
CA PRO A 119 7.36 16.40 -14.90
C PRO A 119 7.45 15.65 -16.23
N GLY A 120 6.32 15.12 -16.72
CA GLY A 120 6.25 14.41 -18.00
C GLY A 120 6.78 12.97 -18.00
N ARG A 121 7.32 12.48 -16.88
CA ARG A 121 7.76 11.08 -16.76
C ARG A 121 6.57 10.17 -16.54
N LYS A 122 6.30 9.30 -17.53
CA LYS A 122 5.19 8.33 -17.50
C LYS A 122 5.59 6.94 -17.00
N ASN A 123 6.89 6.58 -17.02
CA ASN A 123 7.37 5.28 -16.55
C ASN A 123 8.84 5.29 -16.12
N CYS A 124 9.25 4.22 -15.44
CA CYS A 124 10.64 3.93 -15.11
C CYS A 124 11.42 3.48 -16.36
N ARG A 125 12.38 4.28 -16.85
CA ARG A 125 13.35 3.86 -17.90
C ARG A 125 12.71 3.20 -19.15
N GLY A 126 11.55 3.65 -19.61
CA GLY A 126 10.89 3.09 -20.78
C GLY A 126 10.22 1.73 -20.55
N MET A 127 10.05 1.32 -19.29
CA MET A 127 9.33 0.08 -18.95
C MET A 127 7.88 0.17 -19.42
N PRO A 128 7.39 -0.77 -20.27
CA PRO A 128 6.04 -0.70 -20.81
C PRO A 128 4.96 -0.98 -19.76
N HIS A 129 5.33 -1.70 -18.68
CA HIS A 129 4.43 -2.12 -17.61
C HIS A 129 5.16 -2.15 -16.26
N ALA A 130 4.38 -2.04 -15.18
CA ALA A 130 4.85 -2.27 -13.82
C ALA A 130 5.52 -3.65 -13.66
N LYS A 131 6.66 -3.68 -12.96
CA LYS A 131 7.34 -4.91 -12.57
C LYS A 131 6.94 -5.29 -11.16
N ALA A 132 6.67 -6.58 -10.96
CA ALA A 132 6.46 -7.11 -9.62
C ALA A 132 7.70 -6.87 -8.75
N PRO A 133 7.52 -6.59 -7.44
CA PRO A 133 8.63 -6.55 -6.49
C PRO A 133 9.49 -7.82 -6.56
N PRO A 134 10.82 -7.72 -6.36
CA PRO A 134 11.69 -8.88 -6.40
C PRO A 134 11.28 -9.90 -5.33
N LYS A 135 11.48 -11.19 -5.64
CA LYS A 135 11.21 -12.26 -4.69
C LYS A 135 12.01 -12.01 -3.42
N GLY A 136 11.28 -11.96 -2.31
CA GLY A 136 11.87 -11.86 -0.99
C GLY A 136 12.22 -10.45 -0.53
N LEU A 137 11.66 -9.44 -1.20
CA LEU A 137 11.75 -8.05 -0.78
C LEU A 137 11.39 -7.90 0.70
N ARG A 138 12.32 -7.32 1.46
CA ARG A 138 12.11 -6.81 2.81
C ARG A 138 12.44 -5.34 2.78
N MET A 139 11.57 -4.53 3.36
CA MET A 139 11.67 -3.08 3.27
C MET A 139 11.31 -2.46 4.60
N ILE A 140 12.09 -1.44 4.97
CA ILE A 140 11.74 -0.46 5.97
C ILE A 140 11.64 0.87 5.23
N VAL A 141 10.58 1.63 5.49
CA VAL A 141 10.36 2.94 4.87
C VAL A 141 10.12 3.99 5.94
N GLY A 142 10.43 5.24 5.59
CA GLY A 142 10.35 6.36 6.50
C GLY A 142 11.61 6.53 7.34
N ASP A 143 11.64 7.63 8.08
CA ASP A 143 12.69 7.94 9.05
C ASP A 143 12.01 8.11 10.41
N PRO A 144 12.30 7.26 11.40
CA PRO A 144 11.70 7.33 12.73
C PRO A 144 12.13 8.58 13.51
N SER A 145 13.11 9.35 13.02
CA SER A 145 13.61 10.58 13.62
C SER A 145 13.07 11.87 12.98
N LEU A 146 12.44 11.77 11.80
CA LEU A 146 11.80 12.90 11.14
C LEU A 146 10.53 13.30 11.92
N ARG A 147 10.49 14.56 12.37
CA ARG A 147 9.33 15.21 13.01
C ARG A 147 8.76 16.29 12.10
#